data_AF-A0A955JU23-F1
#
_entry.id   AF-A0A955JU23-F1
#
_cell.length_a   1.000
_cell.length_b   1.000
_cell.length_c   1.000
_cell.angle_alpha   90.00
_cell.angle_beta   90.00
_cell.angle_gamma   90.00
#
_symmetry.space_group_name_H-M   'P 1'
#
loop_
_entity.id
_entity.type
_entity.pdbx_description
1 polymer ?
#
loop_
_entity_poly.entity_id
_entity_poly.type
_entity_poly.pdbx_seq_one_letter_code
_entity_poly.pdbx_strand_id
1 'polypeptide(L)'
;MTRFIHRSLKQQVTNRGFTIVELIMVVVVIAILAAIVIVGYNGSQRRAMDGQVQQTISDARKSLQVYYAFNNNYPPNIANTEYAPPLTVAVVLYTDAPQLPIYSGLSTNQNAQLFLNACNGFMPIVDNGTTYNTSCVYNGNNEHIKGTQSSNVVIHGPIINESDFVLTCGGACTAAQNNIISTFKAQGGSFPVTVPKKGSTLPSPTSLATTGPASDYCLEGRAPQFSDVIYHATPD
;
A
#
# COMPACT_ATOMS: atom_id res chain seq x y z
N MET A 1 16.83 -46.46 98.38
CA MET A 1 15.97 -45.77 97.38
C MET A 1 16.80 -45.45 96.15
N THR A 2 16.62 -46.25 95.10
CA THR A 2 17.36 -46.21 93.83
C THR A 2 16.86 -45.05 92.98
N ARG A 3 17.71 -44.07 92.65
CA ARG A 3 17.39 -43.01 91.66
C ARG A 3 17.99 -43.38 90.30
N PHE A 4 17.14 -43.85 89.40
CA PHE A 4 17.45 -44.05 87.98
C PHE A 4 17.54 -42.69 87.27
N ILE A 5 18.69 -42.36 86.67
CA ILE A 5 18.86 -41.16 85.84
C ILE A 5 18.55 -41.53 84.39
N HIS A 6 17.42 -41.03 83.86
CA HIS A 6 17.08 -41.09 82.44
C HIS A 6 17.93 -40.07 81.66
N ARG A 7 18.87 -40.53 80.82
CA ARG A 7 19.63 -39.67 79.90
C ARG A 7 18.87 -39.58 78.58
N SER A 8 18.17 -38.48 78.34
CA SER A 8 17.54 -38.16 77.06
C SER A 8 18.62 -37.82 76.02
N LEU A 9 18.75 -38.65 74.98
CA LEU A 9 19.65 -38.38 73.84
C LEU A 9 18.97 -37.39 72.90
N LYS A 10 19.34 -36.11 73.01
CA LYS A 10 18.90 -35.06 72.09
C LYS A 10 19.65 -35.23 70.76
N GLN A 11 18.98 -35.78 69.75
CA GLN A 11 19.51 -35.92 68.39
C GLN A 11 19.76 -34.52 67.81
N GLN A 12 21.02 -34.11 67.66
CA GLN A 12 21.36 -32.85 67.01
C GLN A 12 21.31 -33.04 65.49
N VAL A 13 20.33 -32.41 64.84
CA VAL A 13 20.31 -32.23 63.39
C VAL A 13 21.45 -31.26 63.06
N THR A 14 22.52 -31.77 62.44
CA THR A 14 23.62 -30.94 61.96
C THR A 14 23.17 -30.25 60.68
N ASN A 15 22.87 -28.95 60.77
CA ASN A 15 22.68 -28.11 59.58
C ASN A 15 24.03 -28.02 58.85
N ARG A 16 24.22 -28.86 57.82
CA ARG A 16 25.34 -28.73 56.89
C ARG A 16 25.10 -27.49 56.04
N GLY A 17 25.89 -26.45 56.29
CA GLY A 17 25.88 -25.23 55.47
C GLY A 17 26.40 -25.52 54.06
N PHE A 18 25.84 -24.83 53.06
CA PHE A 18 26.34 -24.85 51.68
C PHE A 18 27.77 -24.32 51.63
N THR A 19 28.65 -24.99 50.89
CA THR A 19 30.01 -24.48 50.69
C THR A 19 30.02 -23.36 49.64
N ILE A 20 30.93 -22.39 49.79
CA ILE A 20 31.14 -21.34 48.77
C ILE A 20 31.50 -21.99 47.41
N VAL A 21 32.24 -23.11 47.44
CA VAL A 21 32.64 -23.84 46.24
C VAL A 21 31.43 -24.44 45.51
N GLU A 22 30.46 -25.01 46.23
CA GLU A 22 29.21 -25.51 45.61
C GLU A 22 28.43 -24.39 44.92
N LEU A 23 28.32 -23.23 45.55
CA LEU A 23 27.62 -22.09 44.95
C LEU A 23 28.34 -21.59 43.69
N ILE A 24 29.68 -21.51 43.73
CA ILE A 24 30.50 -21.06 42.60
C ILE A 24 30.39 -22.03 41.41
N MET A 25 30.45 -23.34 41.66
CA MET A 25 30.32 -24.32 40.58
C MET A 25 28.95 -24.22 39.90
N VAL A 26 27.87 -24.03 40.67
CA VAL A 26 26.50 -23.94 40.14
C VAL A 26 26.34 -22.72 39.22
N VAL A 27 26.83 -21.54 39.63
CA VAL A 27 26.73 -20.34 38.78
C VAL A 27 27.57 -20.46 37.50
N VAL A 28 28.72 -21.12 37.55
CA VAL A 28 29.55 -21.38 36.36
C VAL A 28 28.82 -22.30 35.38
N VAL A 29 28.21 -23.39 35.86
CA VAL A 29 27.45 -24.31 35.01
C VAL A 29 26.25 -23.61 34.38
N ILE A 30 25.50 -22.82 35.14
CA ILE A 30 24.36 -22.04 34.61
C ILE A 30 24.83 -21.04 33.53
N ALA A 31 25.97 -20.37 33.73
CA ALA A 31 26.53 -19.44 32.76
C ALA A 31 26.89 -20.12 31.43
N ILE A 32 27.51 -21.30 31.48
CA ILE A 32 27.86 -22.08 30.27
C ILE A 32 26.59 -22.54 29.53
N LEU A 33 25.60 -23.07 30.26
CA LEU A 33 24.35 -23.54 29.67
C LEU A 33 23.58 -22.38 29.02
N ALA A 34 23.50 -21.22 29.67
CA ALA A 34 22.84 -20.03 29.13
C ALA A 34 23.47 -19.57 27.81
N ALA A 35 24.81 -19.59 27.71
CA ALA A 35 25.51 -19.19 26.49
C ALA A 35 25.18 -20.09 25.29
N ILE A 36 25.14 -21.41 25.49
CA ILE A 36 24.81 -22.38 24.41
C ILE A 36 23.36 -22.20 23.94
N VAL A 37 22.42 -22.01 24.88
CA VAL A 37 20.99 -21.86 24.59
C VAL A 37 20.73 -20.65 23.70
N ILE A 38 21.37 -19.50 23.96
CA ILE A 38 21.16 -18.27 23.18
C ILE A 38 21.50 -18.47 21.69
N VAL A 39 22.62 -19.14 21.39
CA VAL A 39 23.06 -19.38 20.01
C VAL A 39 22.10 -20.34 19.29
N GLY A 40 21.68 -21.42 19.96
CA GLY A 40 20.75 -22.40 19.39
C GLY A 40 19.32 -21.89 19.20
N TYR A 41 18.86 -21.03 20.11
CA TYR A 41 17.50 -20.49 20.12
C TYR A 41 17.24 -19.58 18.91
N ASN A 42 18.18 -18.69 18.60
CA ASN A 42 18.08 -17.78 17.45
C ASN A 42 17.94 -18.54 16.11
N GLY A 43 18.70 -19.62 15.93
CA GLY A 43 18.61 -20.44 14.72
C GLY A 43 17.27 -21.19 14.58
N SER A 44 16.71 -21.66 15.68
CA SER A 44 15.40 -22.34 15.68
C SER A 44 14.24 -21.40 15.43
N GLN A 45 14.24 -20.20 16.05
CA GLN A 45 13.23 -19.17 15.77
C GLN A 45 13.25 -18.74 14.31
N ARG A 46 14.45 -18.54 13.74
CA ARG A 46 14.60 -18.18 12.33
C ARG A 46 13.99 -19.22 11.40
N ARG A 47 14.28 -20.53 11.60
CA ARG A 47 13.69 -21.61 10.78
C ARG A 47 12.17 -21.69 10.92
N ALA A 48 11.64 -21.44 12.11
CA ALA A 48 10.20 -21.39 12.32
C ALA A 48 9.56 -20.23 11.55
N MET A 49 10.18 -19.05 11.59
CA MET A 49 9.74 -17.89 10.80
C MET A 49 9.83 -18.15 9.30
N ASP A 50 10.89 -18.80 8.84
CA ASP A 50 11.09 -19.16 7.44
C ASP A 50 9.92 -20.00 6.89
N GLY A 51 9.57 -21.08 7.60
CA GLY A 51 8.42 -21.90 7.25
C GLY A 51 7.09 -21.14 7.35
N GLN A 52 6.95 -20.24 8.33
CA GLN A 52 5.73 -19.44 8.48
C GLN A 52 5.54 -18.45 7.31
N VAL A 53 6.60 -17.79 6.85
CA VAL A 53 6.53 -16.87 5.71
C VAL A 53 6.20 -17.63 4.43
N GLN A 54 6.85 -18.76 4.16
CA GLN A 54 6.54 -19.61 3.00
C GLN A 54 5.07 -20.05 2.98
N GLN A 55 4.54 -20.53 4.12
CA GLN A 55 3.15 -20.95 4.23
C GLN A 55 2.19 -19.76 4.01
N THR A 56 2.49 -18.62 4.63
CA THR A 56 1.69 -17.39 4.49
C THR A 56 1.61 -16.96 3.01
N ILE A 57 2.73 -16.99 2.29
CA ILE A 57 2.77 -16.64 0.86
C ILE A 57 1.98 -17.63 0.01
N SER A 58 2.09 -18.93 0.30
CA SER A 58 1.30 -19.96 -0.39
C SER A 58 -0.21 -19.76 -0.21
N ASP A 59 -0.65 -19.42 1.00
CA ASP A 59 -2.07 -19.21 1.29
C ASP A 59 -2.60 -17.89 0.72
N ALA A 60 -1.83 -16.81 0.80
CA ALA A 60 -2.14 -15.54 0.14
C ALA A 60 -2.20 -15.69 -1.41
N ARG A 61 -1.34 -16.52 -2.00
CA ARG A 61 -1.41 -16.81 -3.44
C ARG A 61 -2.72 -17.52 -3.80
N LYS A 62 -3.15 -18.49 -3.00
CA LYS A 62 -4.43 -19.19 -3.22
C LYS A 62 -5.61 -18.21 -3.14
N SER A 63 -5.61 -17.28 -2.19
CA SER A 63 -6.69 -16.29 -2.09
C SER A 63 -6.74 -15.37 -3.31
N LEU A 64 -5.58 -14.99 -3.87
CA LEU A 64 -5.50 -14.23 -5.12
C LEU A 64 -6.02 -15.03 -6.32
N GLN A 65 -5.71 -16.32 -6.43
CA GLN A 65 -6.24 -17.20 -7.48
C GLN A 65 -7.76 -17.34 -7.39
N VAL A 66 -8.30 -17.51 -6.18
CA VAL A 66 -9.75 -17.57 -5.95
C VAL A 66 -10.40 -16.24 -6.36
N TYR A 67 -9.85 -15.10 -5.94
CA TYR A 67 -10.36 -13.79 -6.33
C TYR A 67 -10.37 -13.62 -7.86
N TYR A 68 -9.27 -13.98 -8.53
CA TYR A 68 -9.17 -13.90 -9.98
C TYR A 68 -10.24 -14.76 -10.68
N ALA A 69 -10.54 -15.96 -10.17
CA ALA A 69 -11.56 -16.82 -10.74
C ALA A 69 -12.98 -16.20 -10.74
N PHE A 70 -13.28 -15.32 -9.79
CA PHE A 70 -14.57 -14.63 -9.72
C PHE A 70 -14.59 -13.27 -10.42
N ASN A 71 -13.47 -12.54 -10.37
CA ASN A 71 -13.41 -11.14 -10.80
C ASN A 71 -12.71 -10.95 -12.16
N ASN A 72 -12.06 -11.98 -12.68
CA ASN A 72 -11.25 -11.96 -13.90
C ASN A 72 -10.15 -10.88 -13.88
N ASN A 73 -9.64 -10.58 -12.68
CA ASN A 73 -8.55 -9.66 -12.41
C ASN A 73 -7.97 -9.88 -11.01
N TYR A 74 -6.79 -9.32 -10.74
CA TYR A 74 -6.21 -9.27 -9.40
C TYR A 74 -6.64 -8.00 -8.67
N PRO A 75 -6.83 -8.09 -7.34
CA PRO A 75 -7.21 -6.94 -6.56
C PRO A 75 -6.04 -5.97 -6.39
N PRO A 76 -6.31 -4.68 -6.12
CA PRO A 76 -5.28 -3.67 -5.89
C PRO A 76 -4.50 -3.88 -4.58
N ASN A 77 -5.05 -4.64 -3.63
CA ASN A 77 -4.40 -4.99 -2.38
C ASN A 77 -4.88 -6.35 -1.86
N ILE A 78 -4.12 -6.95 -0.94
CA ILE A 78 -4.42 -8.30 -0.42
C ILE A 78 -5.71 -8.35 0.41
N ALA A 79 -6.13 -7.25 1.04
CA ALA A 79 -7.32 -7.23 1.89
C ALA A 79 -8.61 -7.47 1.10
N ASN A 80 -8.62 -7.14 -0.20
CA ASN A 80 -9.72 -7.46 -1.10
C ASN A 80 -9.94 -8.97 -1.32
N THR A 81 -8.97 -9.83 -0.95
CA THR A 81 -9.13 -11.29 -1.01
C THR A 81 -9.72 -11.90 0.26
N GLU A 82 -10.05 -11.07 1.26
CA GLU A 82 -10.50 -11.48 2.61
C GLU A 82 -9.46 -12.32 3.38
N TYR A 83 -8.27 -12.53 2.82
CA TYR A 83 -7.16 -13.20 3.48
C TYR A 83 -6.51 -12.27 4.50
N ALA A 84 -6.35 -12.76 5.73
CA ALA A 84 -5.64 -12.09 6.80
C ALA A 84 -4.31 -12.82 7.08
N PRO A 85 -3.15 -12.26 6.70
CA PRO A 85 -1.86 -12.80 7.08
C PRO A 85 -1.68 -12.84 8.61
N PRO A 86 -0.89 -13.78 9.16
CA PRO A 86 -0.50 -13.73 10.57
C PRO A 86 0.20 -12.41 10.93
N LEU A 87 -0.03 -11.88 12.13
CA LEU A 87 0.59 -10.64 12.61
C LEU A 87 2.13 -10.68 12.67
N THR A 88 2.72 -11.88 12.58
CA THR A 88 4.16 -12.12 12.59
C THR A 88 4.80 -12.09 11.20
N VAL A 89 4.02 -11.99 10.12
CA VAL A 89 4.51 -11.97 8.73
C VAL A 89 3.94 -10.74 8.02
N ALA A 90 4.81 -9.89 7.48
CA ALA A 90 4.39 -8.81 6.62
C ALA A 90 4.17 -9.36 5.20
N VAL A 91 3.01 -9.05 4.60
CA VAL A 91 2.69 -9.41 3.22
C VAL A 91 2.43 -8.13 2.44
N VAL A 92 3.11 -7.98 1.31
CA VAL A 92 2.95 -6.86 0.38
C VAL A 92 2.54 -7.41 -0.97
N LEU A 93 1.48 -6.84 -1.54
CA LEU A 93 1.03 -7.15 -2.90
C LEU A 93 1.42 -5.98 -3.81
N TYR A 94 2.24 -6.29 -4.82
CA TYR A 94 2.53 -5.40 -5.94
C TYR A 94 1.70 -5.86 -7.13
N THR A 95 1.11 -4.93 -7.87
CA THR A 95 0.32 -5.25 -9.07
C THR A 95 0.64 -4.31 -10.22
N ASP A 96 0.28 -4.72 -11.43
CA ASP A 96 0.36 -3.91 -12.65
C ASP A 96 -0.86 -3.00 -12.86
N ALA A 97 -1.76 -2.92 -11.87
CA ALA A 97 -3.00 -2.18 -12.02
C ALA A 97 -2.74 -0.69 -12.34
N PRO A 98 -3.57 -0.08 -13.22
CA PRO A 98 -3.44 1.34 -13.54
C PRO A 98 -3.49 2.21 -12.29
N GLN A 99 -2.42 2.96 -12.05
CA GLN A 99 -2.32 3.89 -10.94
C GLN A 99 -2.65 5.31 -11.40
N LEU A 100 -3.52 5.96 -10.65
CA LEU A 100 -3.88 7.34 -10.83
C LEU A 100 -3.19 8.18 -9.73
N PRO A 101 -2.36 9.16 -10.10
CA PRO A 101 -1.73 10.03 -9.11
C PRO A 101 -2.77 10.94 -8.47
N ILE A 102 -2.79 10.95 -7.14
CA ILE A 102 -3.62 11.84 -6.34
C ILE A 102 -2.74 12.96 -5.80
N TYR A 103 -3.20 14.19 -5.99
CA TYR A 103 -2.56 15.38 -5.49
C TYR A 103 -3.38 16.00 -4.36
N SER A 104 -2.71 16.66 -3.42
CA SER A 104 -3.34 17.44 -2.36
C SER A 104 -2.59 18.76 -2.18
N GLY A 105 -3.29 19.77 -1.65
CA GLY A 105 -2.69 21.09 -1.39
C GLY A 105 -2.23 21.84 -2.65
N LEU A 106 -2.87 21.60 -3.80
CA LEU A 106 -2.53 22.27 -5.05
C LEU A 106 -2.77 23.77 -4.96
N SER A 107 -1.79 24.56 -5.42
CA SER A 107 -2.03 25.98 -5.70
C SER A 107 -3.01 26.14 -6.87
N THR A 108 -3.61 27.32 -7.00
CA THR A 108 -4.56 27.62 -8.09
C THR A 108 -4.02 27.30 -9.49
N ASN A 109 -2.76 27.64 -9.77
CA ASN A 109 -2.15 27.35 -11.08
C ASN A 109 -1.88 25.86 -11.28
N GLN A 110 -1.55 25.12 -10.22
CA GLN A 110 -1.35 23.68 -10.30
C GLN A 110 -2.66 22.92 -10.47
N ASN A 111 -3.73 23.38 -9.80
CA ASN A 111 -5.08 22.84 -10.01
C ASN A 111 -5.54 23.03 -11.46
N ALA A 112 -5.30 24.20 -12.04
CA ALA A 112 -5.57 24.45 -13.46
C ALA A 112 -4.69 23.59 -14.38
N GLN A 113 -3.41 23.40 -14.07
CA GLN A 113 -2.57 22.48 -14.84
C GLN A 113 -3.09 21.03 -14.77
N LEU A 114 -3.54 20.58 -13.60
CA LEU A 114 -4.12 19.26 -13.43
C LEU A 114 -5.40 19.11 -14.27
N PHE A 115 -6.26 20.14 -14.28
CA PHE A 115 -7.43 20.17 -15.14
C PHE A 115 -7.05 20.08 -16.63
N LEU A 116 -6.07 20.86 -17.08
CA LEU A 116 -5.58 20.83 -18.45
C LEU A 116 -5.04 19.46 -18.86
N ASN A 117 -4.33 18.79 -17.94
CA ASN A 117 -3.83 17.43 -18.16
C ASN A 117 -4.97 16.41 -18.29
N ALA A 118 -5.96 16.47 -17.39
CA ALA A 118 -7.14 15.63 -17.48
C ALA A 118 -7.93 15.89 -18.77
N CYS A 119 -8.11 17.16 -19.14
CA CYS A 119 -8.80 17.57 -20.37
C CYS A 119 -8.12 16.99 -21.62
N ASN A 120 -6.80 17.17 -21.75
CA ASN A 120 -6.05 16.62 -22.87
C ASN A 120 -5.91 15.10 -22.83
N GLY A 121 -5.99 14.47 -21.66
CA GLY A 121 -5.94 13.01 -21.50
C GLY A 121 -7.11 12.27 -22.16
N PHE A 122 -8.23 12.96 -22.38
CA PHE A 122 -9.40 12.44 -23.10
C PHE A 122 -9.58 13.07 -24.50
N MET A 123 -8.55 13.78 -24.98
CA MET A 123 -8.46 14.27 -26.36
C MET A 123 -7.49 13.38 -27.14
N PRO A 124 -7.68 13.14 -28.46
CA PRO A 124 -8.76 13.62 -29.30
C PRO A 124 -10.08 12.83 -29.14
N ILE A 125 -11.20 13.51 -29.39
CA ILE A 125 -12.55 12.89 -29.40
C ILE A 125 -12.88 12.44 -30.82
N VAL A 126 -13.11 11.14 -31.02
CA VAL A 126 -13.46 10.53 -32.31
C VAL A 126 -14.75 9.73 -32.19
N ASP A 127 -15.67 9.92 -33.12
CA ASP A 127 -16.89 9.10 -33.25
C ASP A 127 -17.14 8.78 -34.73
N ASN A 128 -17.34 7.48 -35.03
CA ASN A 128 -17.56 6.98 -36.39
C ASN A 128 -16.57 7.55 -37.44
N GLY A 129 -15.29 7.63 -37.08
CA GLY A 129 -14.22 8.15 -37.94
C GLY A 129 -14.17 9.68 -38.06
N THR A 130 -15.07 10.42 -37.39
CA THR A 130 -15.07 11.89 -37.34
C THR A 130 -14.37 12.37 -36.09
N THR A 131 -13.39 13.27 -36.23
CA THR A 131 -12.71 13.91 -35.09
C THR A 131 -13.39 15.23 -34.76
N TYR A 132 -13.87 15.40 -33.53
CA TYR A 132 -14.44 16.66 -33.07
C TYR A 132 -13.33 17.50 -32.44
N ASN A 133 -13.01 17.25 -31.18
CA ASN A 133 -12.01 18.02 -30.44
C ASN A 133 -10.66 17.32 -30.36
N THR A 134 -9.58 18.11 -30.31
CA THR A 134 -8.20 17.62 -30.45
C THR A 134 -7.27 18.03 -29.32
N SER A 135 -7.56 19.14 -28.64
CA SER A 135 -6.73 19.59 -27.51
C SER A 135 -7.47 20.64 -26.69
N CYS A 136 -7.17 20.69 -25.40
CA CYS A 136 -7.53 21.75 -24.48
C CYS A 136 -6.32 22.67 -24.27
N VAL A 137 -6.51 23.98 -24.32
CA VAL A 137 -5.47 24.99 -24.07
C VAL A 137 -6.05 26.22 -23.36
N TYR A 138 -5.33 26.72 -22.36
CA TYR A 138 -5.61 28.05 -21.83
C TYR A 138 -5.13 29.14 -22.79
N ASN A 139 -5.97 30.12 -23.07
CA ASN A 139 -5.58 31.30 -23.84
C ASN A 139 -6.32 32.54 -23.31
N GLY A 140 -5.56 33.58 -22.95
CA GLY A 140 -6.09 34.74 -22.25
C GLY A 140 -6.73 34.34 -20.92
N ASN A 141 -8.01 34.68 -20.75
CA ASN A 141 -8.79 34.35 -19.56
C ASN A 141 -9.70 33.14 -19.76
N ASN A 142 -9.55 32.39 -20.86
CA ASN A 142 -10.48 31.35 -21.26
C ASN A 142 -9.77 29.99 -21.43
N GLU A 143 -10.57 28.93 -21.36
CA GLU A 143 -10.19 27.60 -21.83
C GLU A 143 -10.68 27.42 -23.27
N HIS A 144 -9.77 27.05 -24.18
CA HIS A 144 -10.06 26.83 -25.58
C HIS A 144 -9.90 25.35 -25.90
N ILE A 145 -11.00 24.70 -26.27
CA ILE A 145 -10.99 23.34 -26.79
C ILE A 145 -10.96 23.42 -28.31
N LYS A 146 -9.82 23.04 -28.90
CA LYS A 146 -9.60 22.99 -30.34
C LYS A 146 -10.36 21.84 -30.97
N GLY A 147 -10.80 21.99 -32.21
CA GLY A 147 -11.47 20.95 -32.98
C GLY A 147 -11.26 21.05 -34.49
N THR A 148 -11.70 20.04 -35.24
CA THR A 148 -11.41 19.90 -36.69
C THR A 148 -12.62 20.04 -37.61
N GLN A 149 -13.84 19.84 -37.11
CA GLN A 149 -15.10 19.91 -37.88
C GLN A 149 -16.09 20.88 -37.23
N SER A 150 -15.68 22.13 -37.04
CA SER A 150 -16.47 23.21 -36.37
C SER A 150 -16.81 23.01 -34.88
N SER A 151 -16.19 22.04 -34.21
CA SER A 151 -16.42 21.76 -32.79
C SER A 151 -15.52 22.57 -31.83
N ASN A 152 -14.93 23.68 -32.28
CA ASN A 152 -14.15 24.53 -31.37
C ASN A 152 -15.06 25.06 -30.26
N VAL A 153 -14.67 24.88 -29.00
CA VAL A 153 -15.39 25.38 -27.84
C VAL A 153 -14.51 26.38 -27.10
N VAL A 154 -15.10 27.48 -26.65
CA VAL A 154 -14.44 28.43 -25.75
C VAL A 154 -15.26 28.49 -24.48
N ILE A 155 -14.63 28.18 -23.36
CA ILE A 155 -15.22 28.32 -22.04
C ILE A 155 -14.67 29.59 -21.42
N HIS A 156 -15.59 30.50 -21.11
CA HIS A 156 -15.24 31.82 -20.61
C HIS A 156 -14.83 31.73 -19.13
N GLY A 157 -13.62 32.19 -18.82
CA GLY A 157 -13.15 32.34 -17.45
C GLY A 157 -13.19 33.81 -17.00
N PRO A 158 -12.34 34.23 -16.03
CA PRO A 158 -11.15 33.53 -15.55
C PRO A 158 -11.43 32.43 -14.53
N ILE A 159 -12.66 32.30 -14.04
CA ILE A 159 -13.09 31.26 -13.10
C ILE A 159 -14.08 30.37 -13.84
N ILE A 160 -13.72 29.10 -14.00
CA ILE A 160 -14.53 28.09 -14.69
C ILE A 160 -15.13 27.18 -13.63
N ASN A 161 -16.45 27.22 -13.47
CA ASN A 161 -17.16 26.26 -12.64
C ASN A 161 -17.37 24.96 -13.43
N GLU A 162 -17.71 23.89 -12.72
CA GLU A 162 -17.98 22.60 -13.37
C GLU A 162 -19.12 22.68 -14.39
N SER A 163 -20.16 23.47 -14.08
CA SER A 163 -21.29 23.72 -14.99
C SER A 163 -20.92 24.47 -16.25
N ASP A 164 -19.80 25.20 -16.24
CA ASP A 164 -19.34 26.00 -17.38
C ASP A 164 -18.56 25.11 -18.38
N PHE A 165 -18.07 23.95 -17.94
CA PHE A 165 -17.35 23.01 -18.78
C PHE A 165 -18.30 22.10 -19.56
N VAL A 166 -18.80 22.61 -20.70
CA VAL A 166 -19.75 21.91 -21.57
C VAL A 166 -19.20 21.76 -23.00
N LEU A 167 -19.17 20.53 -23.51
CA LEU A 167 -18.80 20.21 -24.90
C LEU A 167 -20.05 19.92 -25.75
N THR A 168 -20.12 20.42 -26.98
CA THR A 168 -21.38 20.50 -27.76
C THR A 168 -21.48 19.53 -28.95
N CYS A 169 -20.62 18.52 -29.07
CA CYS A 169 -20.59 17.60 -30.22
C CYS A 169 -21.40 16.28 -30.05
N GLY A 170 -22.43 16.26 -29.19
CA GLY A 170 -23.27 15.08 -28.97
C GLY A 170 -22.68 14.05 -28.00
N GLY A 171 -23.07 12.78 -28.12
CA GLY A 171 -22.82 11.75 -27.10
C GLY A 171 -21.33 11.50 -26.81
N ALA A 172 -20.48 11.51 -27.83
CA ALA A 172 -19.02 11.36 -27.65
C ALA A 172 -18.42 12.52 -26.83
N CYS A 173 -18.88 13.75 -27.07
CA CYS A 173 -18.50 14.92 -26.27
C CYS A 173 -18.99 14.82 -24.83
N THR A 174 -20.24 14.39 -24.61
CA THR A 174 -20.78 14.21 -23.26
C THR A 174 -19.99 13.15 -22.47
N ALA A 175 -19.64 12.03 -23.10
CA ALA A 175 -18.82 10.99 -22.47
C ALA A 175 -17.41 11.52 -22.13
N ALA A 176 -16.75 12.20 -23.08
CA ALA A 176 -15.44 12.80 -22.84
C ALA A 176 -15.48 13.85 -21.72
N GLN A 177 -16.48 14.73 -21.70
CA GLN A 177 -16.68 15.73 -20.66
C GLN A 177 -16.80 15.08 -19.27
N ASN A 178 -17.64 14.05 -19.14
CA ASN A 178 -17.81 13.32 -17.89
C ASN A 178 -16.51 12.65 -17.43
N ASN A 179 -15.78 12.03 -18.37
CA ASN A 179 -14.50 11.39 -18.08
C ASN A 179 -13.46 12.42 -17.58
N ILE A 180 -13.32 13.56 -18.26
CA ILE A 180 -12.43 14.66 -17.85
C ILE A 180 -12.73 15.12 -16.42
N ILE A 181 -14.00 15.44 -16.14
CA ILE A 181 -14.43 15.93 -14.82
C ILE A 181 -14.17 14.87 -13.74
N SER A 182 -14.53 13.62 -14.02
CA SER A 182 -14.39 12.52 -13.07
C SER A 182 -12.92 12.23 -12.74
N THR A 183 -12.05 12.15 -13.74
CA THR A 183 -10.60 11.93 -13.55
C THR A 183 -9.95 13.12 -12.84
N PHE A 184 -10.27 14.35 -13.24
CA PHE A 184 -9.75 15.55 -12.57
C PHE A 184 -10.05 15.54 -11.08
N LYS A 185 -11.30 15.26 -10.70
CA LYS A 185 -11.71 15.15 -9.29
C LYS A 185 -11.06 13.97 -8.57
N ALA A 186 -10.97 12.81 -9.24
CA ALA A 186 -10.32 11.63 -8.66
C ALA A 186 -8.83 11.84 -8.39
N GLN A 187 -8.15 12.70 -9.17
CA GLN A 187 -6.77 13.12 -8.95
C GLN A 187 -6.61 14.20 -7.85
N GLY A 188 -7.69 14.58 -7.16
CA GLY A 188 -7.68 15.61 -6.12
C GLY A 188 -7.85 17.04 -6.65
N GLY A 189 -8.17 17.20 -7.94
CA GLY A 189 -8.55 18.47 -8.53
C GLY A 189 -9.92 18.94 -8.05
N SER A 190 -10.12 20.26 -8.03
CA SER A 190 -11.38 20.84 -7.60
C SER A 190 -11.85 21.97 -8.52
N PHE A 191 -13.17 22.09 -8.64
CA PHE A 191 -13.79 23.28 -9.21
C PHE A 191 -14.10 24.30 -8.10
N PRO A 192 -14.10 25.62 -8.41
CA PRO A 192 -13.84 26.17 -9.73
C PRO A 192 -12.35 26.17 -10.11
N VAL A 193 -12.08 26.06 -11.40
CA VAL A 193 -10.73 26.15 -11.99
C VAL A 193 -10.48 27.58 -12.42
N THR A 194 -9.47 28.23 -11.84
CA THR A 194 -9.06 29.57 -12.29
C THR A 194 -8.04 29.44 -13.43
N VAL A 195 -8.35 30.02 -14.59
CA VAL A 195 -7.47 30.04 -15.75
C VAL A 195 -6.10 30.65 -15.37
N PRO A 196 -4.99 29.91 -15.55
CA PRO A 196 -3.69 30.33 -15.07
C PRO A 196 -3.06 31.31 -16.06
N LYS A 197 -2.33 32.31 -15.53
CA LYS A 197 -1.62 33.28 -16.37
C LYS A 197 -0.31 32.73 -16.96
N LYS A 198 0.20 31.64 -16.38
CA LYS A 198 1.45 30.94 -16.76
C LYS A 198 1.30 29.46 -16.43
N GLY A 199 2.00 28.60 -17.17
CA GLY A 199 2.09 27.18 -16.84
C GLY A 199 2.69 26.96 -15.44
N SER A 200 2.36 25.83 -14.84
CA SER A 200 2.87 25.42 -13.53
C SER A 200 3.20 23.94 -13.54
N THR A 201 4.32 23.55 -12.94
CA THR A 201 4.63 22.13 -12.76
C THR A 201 3.82 21.56 -11.60
N LEU A 202 3.26 20.38 -11.79
CA LEU A 202 2.63 19.64 -10.69
C LEU A 202 3.70 19.20 -9.68
N PRO A 203 3.38 19.19 -8.37
CA PRO A 203 4.26 18.62 -7.37
C PRO A 203 4.31 17.10 -7.51
N SER A 204 5.14 16.42 -6.71
CA SER A 204 5.04 14.96 -6.60
C SER A 204 3.64 14.57 -6.09
N PRO A 205 3.03 13.49 -6.61
CA PRO A 205 1.76 13.00 -6.11
C PRO A 205 1.83 12.69 -4.61
N THR A 206 0.75 12.98 -3.89
CA THR A 206 0.62 12.65 -2.46
C THR A 206 0.39 11.16 -2.26
N SER A 207 -0.35 10.53 -3.16
CA SER A 207 -0.57 9.09 -3.18
C SER A 207 -0.89 8.60 -4.59
N LEU A 208 -0.95 7.28 -4.75
CA LEU A 208 -1.41 6.62 -5.96
C LEU A 208 -2.68 5.84 -5.62
N ALA A 209 -3.75 6.06 -6.36
CA ALA A 209 -4.95 5.23 -6.28
C ALA A 209 -4.99 4.26 -7.44
N THR A 210 -5.33 3.02 -7.15
CA THR A 210 -5.54 2.02 -8.19
C THR A 210 -6.92 2.20 -8.82
N THR A 211 -6.97 2.33 -10.14
CA THR A 211 -8.19 2.72 -10.88
C THR A 211 -8.71 1.66 -11.84
N GLY A 212 -8.03 0.52 -11.92
CA GLY A 212 -8.43 -0.55 -12.81
C GLY A 212 -8.02 -1.92 -12.28
N PRO A 213 -8.53 -2.98 -12.93
CA PRO A 213 -8.13 -4.35 -12.66
C PRO A 213 -6.64 -4.54 -12.93
N ALA A 214 -5.94 -5.29 -12.07
CA ALA A 214 -4.60 -5.81 -12.38
C ALA A 214 -4.71 -7.10 -13.21
N SER A 215 -3.78 -7.28 -14.13
CA SER A 215 -3.58 -8.53 -14.88
C SER A 215 -2.40 -9.36 -14.37
N ASP A 216 -1.51 -8.78 -13.57
CA ASP A 216 -0.32 -9.44 -13.03
C ASP A 216 -0.03 -8.96 -11.59
N TYR A 217 0.73 -9.76 -10.84
CA TYR A 217 1.13 -9.40 -9.47
C TYR A 217 2.51 -9.97 -9.07
N CYS A 218 3.11 -9.33 -8.07
CA CYS A 218 4.21 -9.90 -7.29
C CYS A 218 3.83 -9.82 -5.81
N LEU A 219 3.77 -10.96 -5.17
CA LEU A 219 3.47 -11.09 -3.75
C LEU A 219 4.78 -11.27 -2.99
N GLU A 220 4.98 -10.49 -1.94
CA GLU A 220 6.18 -10.52 -1.12
C GLU A 220 5.83 -10.76 0.35
N GLY A 221 6.50 -11.73 0.95
CA GLY A 221 6.38 -12.08 2.37
C GLY A 221 7.68 -11.81 3.09
N ARG A 222 7.63 -11.15 4.25
CA ARG A 222 8.80 -10.82 5.06
C ARG A 222 8.60 -11.18 6.52
N ALA A 223 9.63 -11.71 7.17
CA ALA A 223 9.65 -11.81 8.63
C ALA A 223 10.16 -10.48 9.24
N PRO A 224 9.37 -9.74 10.03
CA PRO A 224 9.80 -8.46 10.59
C PRO A 224 11.02 -8.56 11.52
N GLN A 225 11.23 -9.74 12.12
CA GLN A 225 12.34 -10.01 13.05
C GLN A 225 13.61 -10.48 12.35
N PHE A 226 13.53 -10.93 11.09
CA PHE A 226 14.65 -11.48 10.32
C PHE A 226 14.64 -10.87 8.92
N SER A 227 15.45 -9.82 8.72
CA SER A 227 15.47 -9.03 7.48
C SER A 227 15.89 -9.81 6.24
N ASP A 228 16.50 -10.98 6.42
CA ASP A 228 16.95 -11.87 5.35
C ASP A 228 15.96 -13.00 5.03
N VAL A 229 14.84 -13.10 5.75
CA VAL A 229 13.76 -14.04 5.45
C VAL A 229 12.70 -13.31 4.61
N ILE A 230 12.83 -13.44 3.29
CA ILE A 230 11.96 -12.82 2.29
C ILE A 230 11.61 -13.86 1.23
N TYR A 231 10.33 -13.93 0.87
CA TYR A 231 9.82 -14.81 -0.19
C TYR A 231 8.99 -14.03 -1.19
N HIS A 232 9.08 -14.42 -2.45
CA HIS A 232 8.31 -13.85 -3.55
C HIS A 232 7.46 -14.92 -4.24
N ALA A 233 6.30 -14.53 -4.73
CA ALA A 233 5.45 -15.37 -5.59
C ALA A 233 4.78 -14.52 -6.67
N THR A 234 4.73 -15.05 -7.89
CA THR A 234 4.04 -14.46 -9.06
C THR A 234 2.83 -15.33 -9.43
N PRO A 235 1.98 -14.91 -10.40
CA PRO A 235 1.08 -15.84 -11.08
C PRO A 235 1.85 -17.05 -11.64
N ASP A 236 1.20 -18.21 -11.63
CA ASP A 236 1.73 -19.44 -12.24
C ASP A 236 1.60 -19.40 -13.78
#